data_AF-A0A392RBQ7-F1
#
_entry.id   AF-A0A392RBQ7-F1
#
_cell.length_a   1.000
_cell.length_b   1.000
_cell.length_c   1.000
_cell.angle_alpha   90.00
_cell.angle_beta   90.00
_cell.angle_gamma   90.00
#
_symmetry.space_group_name_H-M   'P 1'
#
loop_
_entity.id
_entity.type
_entity.pdbx_description
1 polymer ?
#
loop_
_entity_poly.entity_id
_entity_poly.type
_entity_poly.pdbx_seq_one_letter_code
_entity_poly.pdbx_strand_id
1 'polypeptide(L)' 'MENYDHDKACKVWQGAVELGVEGEEEEERYVERIIINESREEEARILREQKQQSFP' A
#
# COMPACT_ATOMS: atom_id res chain seq x y z
N MET A 1 -13.12 -0.80 -7.59
CA MET A 1 -12.05 -0.35 -6.69
C MET A 1 -12.17 -1.24 -5.47
N GLU A 2 -11.29 -2.23 -5.31
CA GLU A 2 -11.15 -2.83 -3.97
C GLU A 2 -10.84 -1.66 -3.04
N ASN A 3 -11.69 -1.44 -2.05
CA ASN A 3 -11.41 -0.46 -1.01
C ASN A 3 -10.23 -1.03 -0.23
N TYR A 4 -9.01 -0.72 -0.67
CA TYR A 4 -7.85 -0.86 0.19
C TYR A 4 -8.20 -0.18 1.50
N ASP A 5 -8.05 -0.97 2.55
CA ASP A 5 -8.71 -0.67 3.80
C ASP A 5 -8.02 0.52 4.45
N HIS A 6 -8.67 1.69 4.36
CA HIS A 6 -8.20 2.93 4.93
C HIS A 6 -7.89 2.76 6.43
N ASP A 7 -8.67 1.94 7.15
CA ASP A 7 -8.42 1.64 8.55
C ASP A 7 -7.08 0.90 8.75
N LYS A 8 -6.74 -0.04 7.85
CA LYS A 8 -5.43 -0.69 7.88
C LYS A 8 -4.30 0.28 7.56
N ALA A 9 -4.48 1.15 6.57
CA ALA A 9 -3.46 2.13 6.21
C ALA A 9 -3.20 3.13 7.36
N CYS A 10 -4.24 3.58 8.05
CA CYS A 10 -4.10 4.37 9.28
C CYS A 10 -3.33 3.61 10.36
N LYS A 11 -3.67 2.34 10.60
CA LYS A 11 -2.97 1.52 11.61
C LYS A 11 -1.50 1.30 11.29
N VAL A 12 -1.17 1.10 10.02
CA VAL A 12 0.23 0.97 9.56
C VAL A 12 0.99 2.26 9.80
N TRP A 13 0.43 3.41 9.40
CA TRP A 13 1.07 4.70 9.63
C TRP A 13 1.24 5.00 11.12
N GLN A 14 0.20 4.77 11.93
CA GLN A 14 0.25 4.92 13.38
C GLN A 14 1.37 4.06 14.00
N GLY A 15 1.51 2.81 13.59
CA GLY A 15 2.60 1.95 14.05
C GLY A 15 3.99 2.47 13.66
N ALA A 16 4.14 3.11 12.49
CA ALA A 16 5.38 3.75 12.10
C ALA A 16 5.71 4.96 13.00
N VAL A 17 4.72 5.80 13.29
CA VAL A 17 4.86 6.94 14.22
C VAL A 17 5.25 6.46 15.61
N GLU A 18 4.64 5.38 16.12
CA GLU A 18 4.99 4.78 17.42
C GLU A 18 6.43 4.27 17.49
N LEU A 19 7.03 3.92 16.35
CA LEU A 19 8.43 3.53 16.24
C LEU A 19 9.39 4.72 16.06
N GLY A 20 8.88 5.96 16.11
CA GLY A 20 9.67 7.18 15.96
C GLY A 20 9.93 7.57 14.50
N VAL A 21 9.17 7.02 13.54
CA VAL A 21 9.22 7.51 12.16
C VAL A 21 8.50 8.86 12.10
N GLU A 22 9.25 9.90 11.73
CA GLU A 22 8.71 11.23 11.50
C GLU A 22 8.46 11.45 10.01
N GLY A 23 7.31 12.01 9.68
CA GLY A 23 6.94 12.42 8.33
C GLY A 23 7.05 13.93 8.15
N GLU A 24 7.51 14.36 6.98
CA GLU A 24 7.54 15.79 6.59
C GLU A 24 6.18 16.25 6.01
N GLU A 25 5.34 15.30 5.58
CA GLU A 25 4.00 15.55 5.01
C GLU A 25 2.88 15.40 6.07
N GLU A 26 1.68 15.86 5.73
CA GLU A 26 0.48 15.63 6.55
C GLU A 26 0.17 14.13 6.65
N GLU A 27 -0.31 13.69 7.81
CA GLU A 27 -0.64 12.27 8.11
C GLU A 27 -1.54 11.63 7.03
N GLU A 28 -2.55 12.37 6.56
CA GLU A 28 -3.49 11.92 5.53
C GLU A 28 -2.78 11.56 4.22
N ARG A 29 -1.67 12.23 3.89
CA ARG A 29 -0.87 11.94 2.67
C ARG A 29 -0.12 10.62 2.77
N TYR A 30 0.37 10.27 3.95
CA TYR A 30 1.04 8.99 4.15
C TYR A 30 0.05 7.83 4.06
N VAL A 31 -1.14 7.99 4.65
CA VAL A 31 -2.23 7.01 4.55
C VAL A 31 -2.64 6.81 3.08
N GLU A 32 -2.83 7.90 2.32
CA GLU A 32 -3.15 7.84 0.89
C GLU A 32 -2.05 7.13 0.09
N ARG A 33 -0.77 7.44 0.35
CA ARG A 33 0.38 6.80 -0.33
C ARG A 33 0.48 5.31 -0.02
N ILE A 34 0.24 4.89 1.23
CA ILE A 34 0.20 3.47 1.60
C ILE A 34 -0.86 2.76 0.77
N ILE A 35 -2.08 3.28 0.71
CA ILE A 35 -3.18 2.71 -0.08
C ILE A 35 -2.80 2.57 -1.57
N ILE A 36 -2.24 3.61 -2.16
CA ILE A 36 -1.85 3.61 -3.58
C ILE A 36 -0.74 2.59 -3.83
N ASN A 37 0.25 2.50 -2.94
CA ASN A 37 1.37 1.58 -3.09
C ASN A 37 0.91 0.12 -3.02
N GLU A 38 0.09 -0.22 -2.02
CA GLU A 38 -0.49 -1.56 -1.89
C GLU A 38 -1.30 -1.94 -3.14
N SER A 39 -2.13 -1.02 -3.66
CA SER A 39 -2.88 -1.21 -4.90
C SER A 39 -1.97 -1.54 -6.10
N ARG A 40 -0.90 -0.76 -6.26
CA ARG A 40 0.04 -0.93 -7.38
C ARG A 40 0.85 -2.21 -7.27
N GLU A 41 1.23 -2.61 -6.06
CA GLU A 41 1.96 -3.86 -5.84
C GLU A 41 1.09 -5.09 -6.12
N GLU A 42 -0.18 -5.05 -5.75
CA GLU A 42 -1.17 -6.09 -6.09
C GLU A 42 -1.36 -6.21 -7.61
N GLU A 43 -1.62 -5.10 -8.29
CA GLU A 43 -1.76 -5.09 -9.75
C GLU A 43 -0.49 -5.63 -10.44
N ALA A 44 0.68 -5.22 -9.95
CA ALA A 44 1.95 -5.70 -10.46
C ALA A 44 2.14 -7.21 -10.19
N ARG A 45 1.71 -7.72 -9.02
CA ARG A 45 1.74 -9.16 -8.70
C ARG A 45 0.86 -9.94 -9.66
N ILE A 46 -0.39 -9.53 -9.85
CA ILE A 46 -1.33 -10.16 -10.79
C ILE A 46 -0.74 -10.20 -12.20
N LEU A 47 -0.15 -9.09 -12.67
CA LEU A 47 0.47 -9.03 -13.99
C LEU A 47 1.65 -10.00 -14.13
N ARG A 48 2.47 -10.16 -13.08
CA ARG A 48 3.58 -11.12 -13.05
C ARG A 48 3.08 -12.56 -13.11
N GLU A 49 2.06 -12.88 -12.33
CA GLU A 49 1.45 -14.22 -12.30
C GLU A 49 0.84 -14.58 -13.66
N GLN A 50 0.10 -13.67 -14.29
CA GLN A 50 -0.47 -13.88 -15.63
C GLN A 50 0.63 -14.12 -16.68
N LYS A 51 1.72 -13.35 -16.62
CA LYS A 51 2.86 -13.54 -17.54
C LYS A 51 3.58 -14.87 -17.31
N GLN A 52 3.71 -15.32 -16.07
CA GLN A 52 4.32 -16.61 -15.74
C GLN A 52 3.46 -17.79 -16.20
N GLN A 53 2.13 -17.68 -16.12
CA GLN A 53 1.22 -18.72 -16.62
C GLN A 53 1.09 -18.76 -18.15
N SER A 54 1.61 -17.76 -18.85
CA SER A 54 1.55 -17.65 -20.32
C SER A 54 2.69 -18.37 -21.04
N PHE A 55 3.66 -18.94 -20.32
CA PHE A 55 4.72 -19.76 -20.93
C PHE A 55 4.36 -21.25 -20.83
N PRO A 56 4.26 -21.98 -21.96
CA PRO A 56 4.05 -23.43 -21.98
C PRO A 56 5.27 -24.21 -21.50
#